data_AF-A0A6P2R9Q8-F1
#
_entry.id   AF-A0A6P2R9Q8-F1
#
_cell.length_a   1.000
_cell.length_b   1.000
_cell.length_c   1.000
_cell.angle_alpha   90.00
_cell.angle_beta   90.00
_cell.angle_gamma   90.00
#
_symmetry.space_group_name_H-M   'P 1'
#
loop_
_entity.id
_entity.type
_entity.pdbx_description
1 polymer ?
#
loop_
_entity_poly.entity_id
_entity_poly.type
_entity_poly.pdbx_seq_one_letter_code
_entity_poly.pdbx_strand_id
1 'polypeptide(L)'
;MVEPITTVLALGAADAMKDYVKDQLKDVVGDFFKESIVARWSTRRADQFLSAFVEEVRKEADVRTTSADLNHLLKAIAQKEKHTSALFDAYRRVALSASRKIGPQVIGVLVARILLQDRDVTDEDEQIFEAAEAMNDRDFDRFFAWMKYAREEPSYVELLQTWSMEGCEGAQASILVQGMTGPDTSFNDFDLYMPDAPFNLYRSVGPFAVKLANCGLLEESAQPRSGPRDPKGTNFYVLVSHACEEFYQLAMRACHG
;
A
#
# COMPACT_ATOMS: atom_id res chain seq x y z
N MET A 1 -63.60 43.14 -1.36
CA MET A 1 -63.07 42.05 -2.20
C MET A 1 -61.64 42.38 -2.55
N VAL A 2 -60.71 41.91 -1.74
CA VAL A 2 -59.27 41.82 -2.00
C VAL A 2 -59.01 40.35 -1.61
N GLU A 3 -58.49 39.43 -2.43
CA GLU A 3 -57.15 39.34 -3.04
C GLU A 3 -57.09 38.08 -3.94
N PRO A 4 -56.30 38.08 -5.03
CA PRO A 4 -55.53 36.87 -5.37
C PRO A 4 -54.05 37.14 -5.73
N ILE A 5 -53.57 38.39 -5.68
CA ILE A 5 -52.22 38.76 -6.15
C ILE A 5 -51.17 38.60 -5.02
N THR A 6 -51.56 38.77 -3.76
CA THR A 6 -50.70 38.57 -2.57
C THR A 6 -50.29 37.11 -2.36
N THR A 7 -51.11 36.14 -2.76
CA THR A 7 -50.83 34.71 -2.56
C THR A 7 -49.73 34.19 -3.50
N VAL A 8 -49.64 34.71 -4.73
CA VAL A 8 -48.65 34.24 -5.73
C VAL A 8 -47.25 34.79 -5.45
N LEU A 9 -47.14 36.02 -4.95
CA LEU A 9 -45.87 36.62 -4.52
C LEU A 9 -45.30 35.93 -3.26
N ALA A 10 -46.18 35.51 -2.34
CA ALA A 10 -45.77 34.79 -1.14
C ALA A 10 -45.24 33.37 -1.44
N LEU A 11 -45.79 32.69 -2.45
CA LEU A 11 -45.35 31.36 -2.89
C LEU A 11 -43.98 31.40 -3.59
N GLY A 12 -43.77 32.35 -4.52
CA GLY A 12 -42.48 32.50 -5.21
C GLY A 12 -41.33 32.94 -4.27
N ALA A 13 -41.63 33.76 -3.27
CA ALA A 13 -40.66 34.15 -2.24
C ALA A 13 -40.32 33.01 -1.29
N ALA A 14 -41.29 32.15 -0.95
CA ALA A 14 -41.06 30.98 -0.10
C ALA A 14 -40.17 29.93 -0.79
N ASP A 15 -40.39 29.68 -2.09
CA ASP A 15 -39.56 28.74 -2.86
C ASP A 15 -38.14 29.28 -3.09
N ALA A 16 -37.99 30.57 -3.42
CA ALA A 16 -36.68 31.20 -3.55
C ALA A 16 -35.90 31.24 -2.23
N MET A 17 -36.60 31.46 -1.10
CA MET A 17 -35.99 31.44 0.22
C MET A 17 -35.61 30.02 0.65
N LYS A 18 -36.39 29.00 0.24
CA LYS A 18 -36.07 27.59 0.47
C LYS A 18 -34.84 27.16 -0.33
N ASP A 19 -34.71 27.60 -1.57
CA ASP A 19 -33.52 27.34 -2.40
C ASP A 19 -32.29 28.11 -1.88
N TYR A 20 -32.44 29.36 -1.45
CA TYR A 20 -31.36 30.12 -0.81
C TYR A 20 -30.87 29.48 0.49
N VAL A 21 -31.80 29.03 1.35
CA VAL A 21 -31.46 28.32 2.59
C VAL A 21 -30.81 26.98 2.28
N LYS A 22 -31.26 26.27 1.25
CA LYS A 22 -30.67 25.00 0.81
C LYS A 22 -29.25 25.19 0.28
N ASP A 23 -28.98 26.27 -0.45
CA ASP A 23 -27.64 26.57 -0.96
C ASP A 23 -26.69 27.05 0.16
N GLN A 24 -27.16 27.90 1.08
CA GLN A 24 -26.43 28.23 2.31
C GLN A 24 -26.11 26.98 3.15
N LEU A 25 -27.04 26.02 3.24
CA LEU A 25 -26.82 24.76 3.96
C LEU A 25 -25.78 23.88 3.25
N LYS A 26 -25.76 23.86 1.92
CA LYS A 26 -24.73 23.14 1.15
C LYS A 26 -23.35 23.75 1.36
N ASP A 27 -23.24 25.07 1.40
CA ASP A 27 -21.97 25.76 1.62
C ASP A 27 -21.45 25.50 3.04
N VAL A 28 -22.31 25.61 4.06
CA VAL A 28 -21.94 25.32 5.45
C VAL A 28 -21.57 23.84 5.66
N VAL A 29 -22.32 22.90 5.06
CA VAL A 29 -21.97 21.47 5.11
C VAL A 29 -20.70 21.18 4.33
N GLY A 30 -20.50 21.86 3.19
CA GLY A 30 -19.32 21.75 2.35
C GLY A 30 -18.06 22.24 3.08
N ASP A 31 -18.14 23.38 3.73
CA ASP A 31 -17.04 23.97 4.50
C ASP A 31 -16.76 23.14 5.76
N PHE A 32 -17.79 22.67 6.47
CA PHE A 32 -17.61 21.72 7.57
C PHE A 32 -16.94 20.43 7.12
N PHE A 33 -17.34 19.87 5.97
CA PHE A 33 -16.73 18.65 5.43
C PHE A 33 -15.27 18.87 5.01
N LYS A 34 -14.97 20.00 4.36
CA LYS A 34 -13.60 20.38 3.98
C LYS A 34 -12.71 20.58 5.20
N GLU A 35 -13.15 21.38 6.17
CA GLU A 35 -12.34 21.75 7.33
C GLU A 35 -12.25 20.64 8.39
N SER A 36 -13.36 19.94 8.67
CA SER A 36 -13.41 18.95 9.76
C SER A 36 -12.98 17.55 9.32
N ILE A 37 -13.20 17.21 8.04
CA ILE A 37 -12.93 15.87 7.50
C ILE A 37 -11.75 15.94 6.53
N VAL A 38 -11.83 16.65 5.41
CA VAL A 38 -10.73 16.60 4.44
C VAL A 38 -9.40 17.08 5.06
N ALA A 39 -9.39 18.26 5.69
CA ALA A 39 -8.18 18.81 6.29
C ALA A 39 -7.67 17.94 7.45
N ARG A 40 -8.53 17.46 8.34
CA ARG A 40 -8.10 16.60 9.45
C ARG A 40 -7.47 15.29 8.97
N TRP A 41 -8.03 14.69 7.93
CA TRP A 41 -7.57 13.42 7.40
C TRP A 41 -6.29 13.59 6.56
N SER A 42 -6.18 14.66 5.77
CA SER A 42 -4.95 15.00 5.05
C SER A 42 -3.83 15.37 6.00
N THR A 43 -4.10 16.18 7.04
CA THR A 43 -3.11 16.57 8.05
C THR A 43 -2.58 15.33 8.78
N ARG A 44 -3.45 14.41 9.20
CA ARG A 44 -3.00 13.20 9.88
C ARG A 44 -2.04 12.37 9.01
N ARG A 45 -2.35 12.17 7.72
CA ARG A 45 -1.44 11.41 6.84
C ARG A 45 -0.13 12.16 6.61
N ALA A 46 -0.20 13.47 6.42
CA ALA A 46 0.96 14.33 6.28
C ALA A 46 1.87 14.27 7.51
N ASP A 47 1.30 14.28 8.71
CA ASP A 47 2.03 14.15 9.97
C ASP A 47 2.74 12.79 10.08
N GLN A 48 2.06 11.71 9.70
CA GLN A 48 2.67 10.36 9.69
C GLN A 48 3.84 10.27 8.70
N PHE A 49 3.66 10.83 7.51
CA PHE A 49 4.72 10.93 6.50
C PHE A 49 5.90 11.76 7.00
N LEU A 50 5.65 12.99 7.48
CA LEU A 50 6.71 13.91 7.90
C LEU A 50 7.47 13.36 9.11
N SER A 51 6.74 12.78 10.08
CA SER A 51 7.36 12.19 11.26
C SER A 51 8.27 11.02 10.87
N ALA A 52 7.83 10.12 10.00
CA ALA A 52 8.65 8.99 9.56
C ALA A 52 9.85 9.45 8.72
N PHE A 53 9.66 10.44 7.84
CA PHE A 53 10.72 11.03 7.03
C PHE A 53 11.82 11.66 7.90
N VAL A 54 11.45 12.54 8.83
CA VAL A 54 12.41 13.23 9.71
C VAL A 54 13.15 12.24 10.60
N GLU A 55 12.44 11.26 11.14
CA GLU A 55 13.05 10.22 11.98
C GLU A 55 14.05 9.35 11.19
N GLU A 56 13.75 9.04 9.93
CA GLU A 56 14.67 8.29 9.07
C GLU A 56 15.92 9.11 8.72
N VAL A 57 15.76 10.41 8.41
CA VAL A 57 16.89 11.33 8.21
C VAL A 57 17.75 11.44 9.47
N ARG A 58 17.13 11.47 10.66
CA ARG A 58 17.83 11.50 11.95
C ARG A 58 18.64 10.24 12.18
N LYS A 59 18.06 9.05 11.94
CA LYS A 59 18.76 7.76 12.11
C LYS A 59 20.03 7.68 11.26
N GLU A 60 19.98 8.16 10.02
CA GLU A 60 21.16 8.16 9.14
C GLU A 60 22.23 9.15 9.61
N ALA A 61 21.83 10.32 10.15
CA ALA A 61 22.75 11.29 10.72
C ALA A 61 23.53 10.71 11.91
N ASP A 62 22.83 10.00 12.80
CA ASP A 62 23.41 9.35 13.98
C ASP A 62 24.42 8.25 13.59
N VAL A 63 24.10 7.42 12.58
CA VAL A 63 24.95 6.32 12.11
C VAL A 63 26.25 6.80 11.47
N ARG A 64 26.22 7.88 10.69
CA ARG A 64 27.39 8.37 9.96
C ARG A 64 28.44 9.08 10.82
N THR A 65 28.26 9.13 12.16
CA THR A 65 29.11 9.89 13.12
C THR A 65 29.45 11.31 12.64
N THR A 66 28.63 11.84 11.74
CA THR A 66 28.82 13.15 11.16
C THR A 66 28.04 14.08 12.07
N SER A 67 28.73 14.93 12.82
CA SER A 67 28.12 15.98 13.65
C SER A 67 27.36 17.04 12.83
N ALA A 68 26.89 16.70 11.63
CA ALA A 68 25.95 17.49 10.89
C ALA A 68 24.64 17.50 11.69
N ASP A 69 24.34 18.66 12.26
CA ASP A 69 23.04 18.96 12.85
C ASP A 69 21.94 18.54 11.85
N LEU A 70 20.91 17.83 12.31
CA LEU A 70 19.73 17.44 11.51
C LEU A 70 19.20 18.61 10.68
N ASN A 71 19.24 19.82 11.24
CA ASN A 71 18.85 21.04 10.55
C ASN A 71 19.69 21.33 9.30
N HIS A 72 20.98 20.99 9.30
CA HIS A 72 21.84 21.15 8.14
C HIS A 72 21.47 20.15 7.03
N LEU A 73 21.17 18.89 7.37
CA LEU A 73 20.71 17.90 6.39
C LEU A 73 19.36 18.29 5.78
N LEU A 74 18.40 18.71 6.60
CA LEU A 74 17.10 19.18 6.12
C LEU A 74 17.23 20.43 5.23
N LYS A 75 18.13 21.36 5.58
CA LYS A 75 18.42 22.53 4.73
C LYS A 75 19.06 22.14 3.40
N ALA A 76 19.98 21.18 3.40
CA ALA A 76 20.61 20.70 2.17
C ALA A 76 19.57 20.06 1.22
N ILE A 77 18.64 19.27 1.77
CA ILE A 77 17.51 18.71 1.04
C ILE A 77 16.62 19.83 0.47
N ALA A 78 16.29 20.84 1.27
CA ALA A 78 15.42 21.94 0.85
C ALA A 78 16.03 22.86 -0.23
N GLN A 79 17.36 22.89 -0.36
CA GLN A 79 18.06 23.73 -1.35
C GLN A 79 18.14 23.11 -2.75
N LYS A 80 17.95 21.79 -2.85
CA LYS A 80 18.00 21.07 -4.14
C LYS A 80 16.59 20.98 -4.74
N GLU A 81 16.38 21.59 -5.91
CA GLU A 81 15.10 21.55 -6.63
C GLU A 81 14.63 20.11 -6.92
N LYS A 82 15.56 19.22 -7.27
CA LYS A 82 15.27 17.79 -7.46
C LYS A 82 14.65 17.16 -6.20
N HIS A 83 15.18 17.49 -5.03
CA HIS A 83 14.74 16.92 -3.75
C HIS A 83 13.39 17.48 -3.33
N THR A 84 13.16 18.78 -3.51
CA THR A 84 11.87 19.40 -3.21
C THR A 84 10.77 18.90 -4.15
N SER A 85 11.09 18.65 -5.42
CA SER A 85 10.17 18.02 -6.38
C SER A 85 9.81 16.59 -5.97
N ALA A 86 10.79 15.77 -5.57
CA ALA A 86 10.55 14.41 -5.09
C ALA A 86 9.70 14.39 -3.79
N LEU A 87 9.95 15.31 -2.85
CA LEU A 87 9.13 15.47 -1.64
C LEU A 87 7.68 15.86 -1.98
N PHE A 88 7.50 16.73 -2.97
CA PHE A 88 6.16 17.14 -3.40
C PHE A 88 5.40 15.97 -4.06
N ASP A 89 6.06 15.18 -4.90
CA ASP A 89 5.42 13.99 -5.49
C ASP A 89 5.06 12.96 -4.42
N ALA A 90 5.96 12.69 -3.47
CA ALA A 90 5.68 11.84 -2.33
C ALA A 90 4.48 12.32 -1.51
N TYR A 91 4.39 13.63 -1.24
CA TYR A 91 3.23 14.22 -0.54
C TYR A 91 1.92 13.99 -1.30
N ARG A 92 1.93 14.08 -2.63
CA ARG A 92 0.75 13.76 -3.46
C ARG A 92 0.32 12.31 -3.27
N ARG A 93 1.25 11.36 -3.26
CA ARG A 93 0.97 9.94 -2.98
C ARG A 93 0.42 9.72 -1.58
N VAL A 94 0.95 10.42 -0.57
CA VAL A 94 0.42 10.40 0.81
C VAL A 94 -1.03 10.89 0.87
N ALA A 95 -1.37 11.93 0.12
CA ALA A 95 -2.72 12.44 0.03
C ALA A 95 -3.70 11.45 -0.63
N LEU A 96 -3.21 10.54 -1.46
CA LEU A 96 -3.99 9.50 -2.13
C LEU A 96 -3.98 8.14 -1.41
N SER A 97 -3.04 7.91 -0.49
CA SER A 97 -2.90 6.64 0.23
C SER A 97 -4.19 6.21 0.94
N ALA A 98 -4.58 4.95 0.70
CA ALA A 98 -5.71 4.29 1.35
C ALA A 98 -5.44 4.07 2.85
N SER A 99 -4.17 3.94 3.23
CA SER A 99 -3.74 3.83 4.62
C SER A 99 -3.72 5.19 5.31
N ARG A 100 -4.06 5.19 6.60
CA ARG A 100 -4.06 6.41 7.43
C ARG A 100 -2.77 6.55 8.22
N LYS A 101 -2.06 5.44 8.43
CA LYS A 101 -0.86 5.38 9.27
C LYS A 101 0.31 4.77 8.50
N ILE A 102 0.23 3.48 8.17
CA ILE A 102 1.41 2.70 7.76
C ILE A 102 1.91 3.14 6.37
N GLY A 103 1.02 3.20 5.37
CA GLY A 103 1.33 3.70 4.02
C GLY A 103 2.07 5.04 4.00
N PRO A 104 1.55 6.13 4.59
CA PRO A 104 2.28 7.40 4.70
C PRO A 104 3.65 7.29 5.35
N GLN A 105 3.80 6.46 6.39
CA GLN A 105 5.10 6.24 7.04
C GLN A 105 6.08 5.50 6.12
N VAL A 106 5.63 4.47 5.39
CA VAL A 106 6.45 3.76 4.39
C VAL A 106 6.97 4.73 3.33
N ILE A 107 6.08 5.57 2.78
CA ILE A 107 6.45 6.60 1.80
C ILE A 107 7.50 7.54 2.40
N GLY A 108 7.33 7.97 3.66
CA GLY A 108 8.29 8.83 4.36
C GLY A 108 9.68 8.20 4.50
N VAL A 109 9.74 6.93 4.91
CA VAL A 109 11.01 6.18 5.04
C VAL A 109 11.68 6.00 3.68
N LEU A 110 10.93 5.61 2.64
CA LEU A 110 11.49 5.38 1.31
C LEU A 110 12.05 6.67 0.70
N VAL A 111 11.31 7.77 0.79
CA VAL A 111 11.75 9.08 0.26
C VAL A 111 13.00 9.55 1.01
N ALA A 112 13.05 9.38 2.33
CA ALA A 112 14.26 9.69 3.09
C ALA A 112 15.47 8.93 2.55
N ARG A 113 15.35 7.61 2.31
CA ARG A 113 16.43 6.80 1.73
C ARG A 113 16.89 7.31 0.36
N ILE A 114 15.95 7.56 -0.55
CA ILE A 114 16.24 8.05 -1.91
C ILE A 114 17.02 9.38 -1.84
N LEU A 115 16.54 10.33 -1.03
CA LEU A 115 17.16 11.66 -0.90
C LEU A 115 18.54 11.61 -0.22
N LEU A 116 18.69 10.77 0.80
CA LEU A 116 19.96 10.59 1.53
C LEU A 116 21.04 9.89 0.66
N GLN A 117 20.61 9.06 -0.28
CA GLN A 117 21.48 8.40 -1.26
C GLN A 117 21.72 9.27 -2.51
N ASP A 118 21.02 10.41 -2.64
CA ASP A 118 21.06 11.31 -3.80
C ASP A 118 20.82 10.60 -5.15
N ARG A 119 20.01 9.53 -5.13
CA ARG A 119 19.70 8.72 -6.32
C ARG A 119 18.34 9.09 -6.92
N ASP A 120 18.11 8.64 -8.15
CA ASP A 120 16.79 8.69 -8.79
C ASP A 120 15.89 7.55 -8.29
N VAL A 121 14.59 7.75 -8.45
CA VAL A 121 13.56 6.75 -8.17
C VAL A 121 13.69 5.61 -9.17
N THR A 122 13.74 4.37 -8.70
CA THR A 122 13.81 3.17 -9.54
C THR A 122 12.42 2.59 -9.79
N ASP A 123 12.32 1.64 -10.73
CA ASP A 123 11.06 0.91 -10.97
C ASP A 123 10.59 0.16 -9.71
N GLU A 124 11.52 -0.41 -8.92
CA GLU A 124 11.19 -1.05 -7.64
C GLU A 124 10.63 -0.05 -6.63
N ASP A 125 11.20 1.16 -6.54
CA ASP A 125 10.64 2.20 -5.66
C ASP A 125 9.22 2.60 -6.08
N GLU A 126 8.96 2.69 -7.38
CA GLU A 126 7.63 3.00 -7.91
C GLU A 126 6.62 1.92 -7.53
N GLN A 127 6.97 0.63 -7.66
CA GLN A 127 6.14 -0.48 -7.19
C GLN A 127 5.86 -0.39 -5.68
N ILE A 128 6.87 -0.02 -4.89
CA ILE A 128 6.74 0.16 -3.44
C ILE A 128 5.82 1.35 -3.13
N PHE A 129 5.94 2.47 -3.85
CA PHE A 129 5.06 3.62 -3.67
C PHE A 129 3.61 3.28 -4.01
N GLU A 130 3.37 2.60 -5.14
CA GLU A 130 2.03 2.16 -5.52
C GLU A 130 1.40 1.23 -4.48
N ALA A 131 2.17 0.28 -3.95
CA ALA A 131 1.71 -0.62 -2.90
C ALA A 131 1.38 0.12 -1.59
N ALA A 132 2.24 1.05 -1.17
CA ALA A 132 2.02 1.88 0.02
C ALA A 132 0.80 2.81 -0.13
N GLU A 133 0.48 3.22 -1.35
CA GLU A 133 -0.72 3.99 -1.67
C GLU A 133 -1.98 3.10 -1.66
N ALA A 134 -1.94 1.91 -2.26
CA ALA A 134 -3.11 1.05 -2.47
C ALA A 134 -3.57 0.28 -1.20
N MET A 135 -2.66 -0.02 -0.28
CA MET A 135 -2.95 -0.79 0.92
C MET A 135 -3.57 0.06 2.03
N ASN A 136 -4.61 -0.45 2.69
CA ASN A 136 -5.13 0.15 3.93
C ASN A 136 -4.46 -0.49 5.16
N ASP A 137 -4.64 0.09 6.35
CA ASP A 137 -3.98 -0.40 7.58
C ASP A 137 -4.28 -1.89 7.89
N ARG A 138 -5.50 -2.38 7.58
CA ARG A 138 -5.87 -3.80 7.76
C ARG A 138 -5.16 -4.73 6.76
N ASP A 139 -4.91 -4.25 5.55
CA ASP A 139 -4.15 -4.99 4.55
C ASP A 139 -2.69 -5.14 5.03
N PHE A 140 -2.10 -4.11 5.64
CA PHE A 140 -0.77 -4.18 6.24
C PHE A 140 -0.69 -5.22 7.37
N ASP A 141 -1.66 -5.27 8.28
CA ASP A 141 -1.67 -6.27 9.36
C ASP A 141 -1.65 -7.71 8.80
N ARG A 142 -2.42 -7.96 7.73
CA ARG A 142 -2.48 -9.26 7.06
C ARG A 142 -1.20 -9.56 6.29
N PHE A 143 -0.66 -8.56 5.62
CA PHE A 143 0.60 -8.66 4.91
C PHE A 143 1.74 -9.01 5.87
N PHE A 144 1.83 -8.36 7.04
CA PHE A 144 2.84 -8.69 8.04
C PHE A 144 2.72 -10.13 8.55
N ALA A 145 1.50 -10.57 8.86
CA ALA A 145 1.26 -11.95 9.29
C ALA A 145 1.67 -12.96 8.21
N TRP A 146 1.34 -12.68 6.95
CA TRP A 146 1.68 -13.56 5.83
C TRP A 146 3.18 -13.55 5.53
N MET A 147 3.85 -12.39 5.51
CA MET A 147 5.30 -12.30 5.31
C MET A 147 6.09 -13.00 6.41
N LYS A 148 5.59 -12.99 7.65
CA LYS A 148 6.19 -13.76 8.73
C LYS A 148 6.13 -15.27 8.44
N TYR A 149 4.98 -15.77 8.00
CA TYR A 149 4.82 -17.16 7.57
C TYR A 149 5.73 -17.47 6.36
N ALA A 150 5.72 -16.63 5.34
CA ALA A 150 6.54 -16.75 4.14
C ALA A 150 8.04 -16.92 4.46
N ARG A 151 8.55 -16.13 5.41
CA ARG A 151 9.96 -16.17 5.83
C ARG A 151 10.35 -17.41 6.63
N GLU A 152 9.39 -18.16 7.14
CA GLU A 152 9.62 -19.42 7.83
C GLU A 152 9.74 -20.58 6.82
N GLU A 153 9.33 -20.38 5.55
CA GLU A 153 9.46 -21.39 4.50
C GLU A 153 10.93 -21.54 4.05
N PRO A 154 11.46 -22.77 3.98
CA PRO A 154 12.87 -23.02 3.63
C PRO A 154 13.30 -22.42 2.29
N SER A 155 12.41 -22.46 1.28
CA SER A 155 12.68 -21.88 -0.05
C SER A 155 12.88 -20.38 -0.01
N TYR A 156 12.19 -19.67 0.90
CA TYR A 156 12.34 -18.23 1.08
C TYR A 156 13.65 -17.90 1.79
N VAL A 157 14.01 -18.68 2.82
CA VAL A 157 15.25 -18.47 3.60
C VAL A 157 16.49 -18.63 2.72
N GLU A 158 16.51 -19.64 1.85
CA GLU A 158 17.62 -19.86 0.92
C GLU A 158 17.77 -18.68 -0.05
N LEU A 159 16.66 -18.18 -0.57
CA LEU A 159 16.67 -17.06 -1.51
C LEU A 159 17.07 -15.73 -0.87
N LEU A 160 16.68 -15.48 0.39
CA LEU A 160 17.15 -14.32 1.16
C LEU A 160 18.68 -14.32 1.31
N GLN A 161 19.29 -15.49 1.48
CA GLN A 161 20.75 -15.60 1.53
C GLN A 161 21.37 -15.29 0.18
N THR A 162 20.76 -15.74 -0.91
CA THR A 162 21.20 -15.41 -2.28
C THR A 162 21.14 -13.91 -2.55
N TRP A 163 20.02 -13.25 -2.26
CA TRP A 163 19.87 -11.79 -2.43
C TRP A 163 20.91 -10.98 -1.63
N SER A 164 21.31 -11.48 -0.46
CA SER A 164 22.33 -10.83 0.37
C SER A 164 23.76 -10.97 -0.17
N MET A 165 24.04 -11.97 -1.01
CA MET A 165 25.40 -12.28 -1.48
C MET A 165 25.64 -11.87 -2.93
N GLU A 166 24.64 -12.04 -3.78
CA GLU A 166 24.73 -11.79 -5.21
C GLU A 166 23.60 -10.80 -5.53
N GLY A 167 23.93 -9.63 -6.07
CA GLY A 167 22.96 -8.61 -6.50
C GLY A 167 22.12 -9.10 -7.68
N CYS A 168 21.34 -10.16 -7.46
CA CYS A 168 20.52 -10.85 -8.43
C CYS A 168 19.22 -10.07 -8.60
N GLU A 169 19.29 -9.06 -9.47
CA GLU A 169 18.11 -8.39 -10.00
C GLU A 169 17.17 -9.43 -10.66
N GLY A 170 15.93 -9.52 -10.18
CA GLY A 170 14.90 -10.39 -10.75
C GLY A 170 14.74 -11.78 -10.14
N ALA A 171 15.51 -12.16 -9.12
CA ALA A 171 15.23 -13.38 -8.37
C ALA A 171 13.92 -13.24 -7.56
N GLN A 172 13.08 -14.27 -7.54
CA GLN A 172 11.80 -14.31 -6.82
C GLN A 172 11.73 -15.54 -5.91
N ALA A 173 11.18 -15.40 -4.70
CA ALA A 173 10.96 -16.53 -3.80
C ALA A 173 9.61 -17.19 -4.10
N SER A 174 9.60 -18.48 -4.39
CA SER A 174 8.37 -19.26 -4.56
C SER A 174 7.86 -19.83 -3.24
N ILE A 175 6.64 -19.49 -2.86
CA ILE A 175 5.96 -19.99 -1.66
C ILE A 175 4.83 -20.91 -2.11
N LEU A 176 4.86 -22.18 -1.69
CA LEU A 176 3.78 -23.12 -2.00
C LEU A 176 2.53 -22.75 -1.20
N VAL A 177 1.43 -22.44 -1.88
CA VAL A 177 0.17 -22.05 -1.23
C VAL A 177 -0.88 -23.15 -1.32
N GLN A 178 -0.90 -23.93 -2.41
CA GLN A 178 -1.87 -25.00 -2.59
C GLN A 178 -1.31 -26.10 -3.49
N GLY A 179 -1.44 -27.36 -3.07
CA GLY A 179 -1.21 -28.52 -3.93
C GLY A 179 -2.53 -29.17 -4.30
N MET A 180 -2.98 -29.01 -5.54
CA MET A 180 -4.17 -29.70 -6.04
C MET A 180 -3.77 -31.10 -6.55
N THR A 181 -4.44 -32.13 -6.05
CA THR A 181 -4.42 -33.46 -6.69
C THR A 181 -5.27 -33.37 -7.95
N GLY A 182 -4.81 -33.96 -9.06
CA GLY A 182 -5.65 -34.04 -10.27
C GLY A 182 -6.96 -34.79 -9.99
N PRO A 183 -7.96 -34.73 -10.88
CA PRO A 183 -9.21 -35.45 -10.68
C PRO A 183 -8.93 -36.94 -10.57
N ASP A 184 -9.04 -37.48 -9.35
CA ASP A 184 -9.11 -38.91 -9.10
C ASP A 184 -10.42 -39.40 -9.73
N THR A 185 -10.31 -40.29 -10.72
CA THR A 185 -11.45 -40.92 -11.39
C THR A 185 -12.21 -41.91 -10.50
N SER A 186 -12.06 -41.86 -9.17
CA SER A 186 -12.87 -42.67 -8.25
C SER A 186 -14.18 -41.96 -7.94
N PHE A 187 -15.19 -42.27 -8.75
CA PHE A 187 -16.59 -42.05 -8.46
C PHE A 187 -16.93 -42.67 -7.10
N ASN A 188 -17.09 -41.85 -6.06
CA ASN A 188 -18.02 -41.99 -4.93
C ASN A 188 -17.57 -41.09 -3.77
N ASP A 189 -17.99 -39.83 -3.77
CA ASP A 189 -18.76 -39.31 -2.64
C ASP A 189 -19.34 -37.94 -2.99
N PHE A 190 -20.62 -37.78 -2.70
CA PHE A 190 -21.46 -36.65 -3.06
C PHE A 190 -21.38 -35.59 -1.96
N ASP A 191 -20.21 -34.98 -1.78
CA ASP A 191 -20.06 -33.79 -0.94
C ASP A 191 -19.42 -32.64 -1.73
N LEU A 192 -20.00 -31.45 -1.57
CA LEU A 192 -19.83 -30.22 -2.33
C LEU A 192 -18.43 -29.56 -2.19
N TYR A 193 -17.36 -30.29 -2.47
CA TYR A 193 -16.05 -29.72 -2.78
C TYR A 193 -15.86 -29.76 -4.29
N MET A 194 -15.95 -28.59 -4.95
CA MET A 194 -15.46 -28.43 -6.32
C MET A 194 -13.94 -28.62 -6.29
N PRO A 195 -13.39 -29.76 -6.75
CA PRO A 195 -11.95 -30.03 -6.66
C PRO A 195 -11.14 -29.26 -7.70
N ASP A 196 -11.81 -28.44 -8.54
CA ASP A 196 -11.26 -27.83 -9.75
C ASP A 196 -11.37 -26.28 -9.76
N ALA A 197 -11.59 -25.64 -8.61
CA ALA A 197 -11.61 -24.17 -8.59
C ALA A 197 -10.20 -23.64 -8.94
N PRO A 198 -10.05 -22.76 -9.96
CA PRO A 198 -8.77 -22.18 -10.28
C PRO A 198 -8.20 -21.45 -9.06
N PHE A 199 -6.87 -21.49 -8.91
CA PHE A 199 -6.19 -20.78 -7.84
C PHE A 199 -6.65 -19.33 -7.80
N ASN A 200 -6.96 -18.88 -6.59
CA ASN A 200 -7.53 -17.57 -6.36
C ASN A 200 -6.77 -16.90 -5.23
N LEU A 201 -5.86 -15.99 -5.58
CA LEU A 201 -4.99 -15.32 -4.63
C LEU A 201 -5.75 -14.60 -3.51
N TYR A 202 -6.93 -14.04 -3.82
CA TYR A 202 -7.81 -13.42 -2.82
C TYR A 202 -8.28 -14.42 -1.76
N ARG A 203 -8.67 -15.63 -2.17
CA ARG A 203 -9.16 -16.67 -1.24
C ARG A 203 -8.01 -17.38 -0.52
N SER A 204 -6.92 -17.66 -1.23
CA SER A 204 -5.81 -18.46 -0.72
C SER A 204 -4.86 -17.67 0.18
N VAL A 205 -4.60 -16.40 -0.14
CA VAL A 205 -3.68 -15.54 0.62
C VAL A 205 -4.41 -14.38 1.28
N GLY A 206 -5.26 -13.68 0.52
CA GLY A 206 -6.10 -12.61 1.05
C GLY A 206 -6.24 -11.41 0.12
N PRO A 207 -7.07 -10.43 0.50
CA PRO A 207 -7.31 -9.23 -0.32
C PRO A 207 -6.07 -8.38 -0.59
N PHE A 208 -5.13 -8.33 0.36
CA PHE A 208 -3.90 -7.56 0.22
C PHE A 208 -3.02 -8.11 -0.91
N ALA A 209 -3.01 -9.43 -1.10
CA ALA A 209 -2.14 -10.06 -2.08
C ALA A 209 -2.53 -9.71 -3.52
N VAL A 210 -3.83 -9.54 -3.80
CA VAL A 210 -4.29 -9.04 -5.11
C VAL A 210 -3.79 -7.62 -5.38
N LYS A 211 -3.76 -6.76 -4.35
CA LYS A 211 -3.23 -5.40 -4.49
C LYS A 211 -1.74 -5.42 -4.77
N LEU A 212 -0.98 -6.21 -4.00
CA LEU A 212 0.45 -6.37 -4.21
C LEU A 212 0.78 -7.00 -5.56
N ALA A 213 -0.06 -7.92 -6.05
CA ALA A 213 0.10 -8.49 -7.39
C ALA A 213 -0.12 -7.44 -8.49
N ASN A 214 -1.11 -6.56 -8.33
CA ASN A 214 -1.33 -5.45 -9.27
C ASN A 214 -0.16 -4.46 -9.31
N CYS A 215 0.62 -4.35 -8.24
CA CYS A 215 1.84 -3.53 -8.16
C CYS A 215 3.11 -4.29 -8.59
N GLY A 216 3.01 -5.54 -9.04
CA GLY A 216 4.17 -6.36 -9.42
C GLY A 216 5.02 -6.86 -8.24
N LEU A 217 4.52 -6.76 -7.01
CA LEU A 217 5.21 -7.21 -5.80
C LEU A 217 4.99 -8.71 -5.53
N LEU A 218 3.84 -9.24 -5.95
CA LEU A 218 3.53 -10.66 -5.90
C LEU A 218 3.14 -11.18 -7.29
N GLU A 219 3.44 -12.44 -7.57
CA GLU A 219 3.00 -13.09 -8.81
C GLU A 219 2.46 -14.49 -8.52
N GLU A 220 1.46 -14.90 -9.29
CA GLU A 220 0.88 -16.24 -9.20
C GLU A 220 1.63 -17.17 -10.17
N SER A 221 2.05 -18.33 -9.69
CA SER A 221 2.71 -19.33 -10.53
C SER A 221 2.11 -20.71 -10.29
N ALA A 222 1.92 -21.47 -11.37
CA ALA A 222 1.41 -22.83 -11.31
C ALA A 222 2.42 -23.77 -11.98
N GLN A 223 2.81 -24.83 -11.28
CA GLN A 223 3.73 -25.84 -11.81
C GLN A 223 3.13 -27.24 -11.69
N PRO A 224 3.28 -28.10 -12.72
CA PRO A 224 2.92 -29.50 -12.62
C PRO A 224 3.72 -30.19 -11.49
N ARG A 225 3.07 -31.10 -10.77
CA ARG A 225 3.73 -31.86 -9.70
C ARG A 225 4.66 -32.92 -10.32
N SER A 226 5.95 -32.85 -10.01
CA SER A 226 6.99 -33.74 -10.57
C SER A 226 7.03 -35.16 -9.96
N GLY A 227 6.01 -35.56 -9.20
CA GLY A 227 6.02 -36.78 -8.39
C GLY A 227 5.43 -38.01 -9.12
N PRO A 228 6.04 -39.21 -9.02
CA PRO A 228 5.56 -40.42 -9.69
C PRO A 228 4.20 -40.94 -9.18
N ARG A 229 3.71 -40.44 -8.05
CA ARG A 229 2.43 -40.85 -7.43
C ARG A 229 1.22 -40.04 -7.89
N ASP A 230 1.41 -38.87 -8.48
CA ASP A 230 0.32 -38.00 -8.95
C ASP A 230 0.83 -37.04 -10.05
N PRO A 231 1.03 -37.54 -11.28
CA PRO A 231 1.56 -36.75 -12.40
C PRO A 231 0.55 -35.73 -12.95
N LYS A 232 -0.69 -35.72 -12.45
CA LYS A 232 -1.74 -34.78 -12.86
C LYS A 232 -1.95 -33.64 -11.86
N GLY A 233 -1.32 -33.70 -10.69
CA GLY A 233 -1.41 -32.66 -9.69
C GLY A 233 -0.75 -31.35 -10.15
N THR A 234 -1.29 -30.22 -9.71
CA THR A 234 -0.73 -28.88 -9.94
C THR A 234 -0.43 -28.24 -8.60
N ASN A 235 0.80 -27.76 -8.42
CA ASN A 235 1.19 -26.94 -7.28
C ASN A 235 1.06 -25.46 -7.66
N PHE A 236 0.43 -24.69 -6.80
CA PHE A 236 0.29 -23.24 -6.93
C PHE A 236 1.21 -22.55 -5.94
N TYR A 237 1.97 -21.61 -6.47
CA TYR A 237 2.95 -20.82 -5.79
C TYR A 237 2.58 -19.34 -5.86
N VAL A 238 2.97 -18.62 -4.82
CA VAL A 238 3.06 -17.17 -4.85
C VAL A 238 4.54 -16.82 -4.89
N LEU A 239 4.93 -16.10 -5.94
CA LEU A 239 6.28 -15.59 -6.12
C LEU A 239 6.36 -14.23 -5.44
N VAL A 240 7.40 -14.03 -4.62
CA VAL A 240 7.66 -12.78 -3.91
C VAL A 240 8.86 -12.10 -4.55
N SER A 241 8.67 -10.87 -5.03
CA SER A 241 9.75 -10.09 -5.63
C SER A 241 10.68 -9.48 -4.57
N HIS A 242 11.87 -9.07 -5.00
CA HIS A 242 12.81 -8.31 -4.17
C HIS A 242 12.16 -7.02 -3.62
N ALA A 243 11.45 -6.27 -4.47
CA ALA A 243 10.73 -5.07 -4.07
C ALA A 243 9.66 -5.36 -2.99
N CYS A 244 9.03 -6.54 -2.98
CA CYS A 244 8.06 -6.92 -1.94
C CYS A 244 8.73 -7.15 -0.58
N GLU A 245 9.91 -7.75 -0.60
CA GLU A 245 10.75 -7.94 0.57
C GLU A 245 11.24 -6.58 1.12
N GLU A 246 11.69 -5.67 0.25
CA GLU A 246 12.06 -4.31 0.66
C GLU A 246 10.84 -3.55 1.22
N PHE A 247 9.68 -3.64 0.56
CA PHE A 247 8.44 -3.05 1.06
C PHE A 247 8.10 -3.55 2.46
N TYR A 248 8.23 -4.85 2.73
CA TYR A 248 8.04 -5.41 4.06
C TYR A 248 9.02 -4.83 5.08
N GLN A 249 10.31 -4.72 4.72
CA GLN A 249 11.33 -4.12 5.59
C GLN A 249 11.06 -2.65 5.91
N LEU A 250 10.67 -1.86 4.90
CA LEU A 250 10.29 -0.46 5.06
C LEU A 250 9.06 -0.32 5.98
N ALA A 251 8.05 -1.17 5.79
CA ALA A 251 6.82 -1.17 6.57
C ALA A 251 7.07 -1.60 8.03
N MET A 252 7.92 -2.60 8.27
CA MET A 252 8.35 -2.98 9.61
C MET A 252 9.11 -1.85 10.30
N ARG A 253 10.03 -1.20 9.58
CA ARG A 253 10.80 -0.06 10.09
C ARG A 253 9.92 1.14 10.42
N ALA A 254 8.91 1.41 9.59
CA ALA A 254 7.91 2.45 9.81
C ALA A 254 7.01 2.19 11.04
N CYS A 255 6.71 0.93 11.35
CA CYS A 255 5.89 0.54 12.50
C CYS A 255 6.64 0.52 13.84
N HIS A 256 7.96 0.32 13.81
CA HIS A 256 8.81 0.16 15.01
C HIS A 256 9.81 1.31 15.24
N GLY A 257 9.82 2.31 14.36
CA GLY A 257 10.58 3.55 14.49
C GLY A 257 9.79 4.60 15.26
#